data_AF-M3AVB4-F1
#
_entry.id   AF-M3AVB4-F1
#
_cell.length_a   1.000
_cell.length_b   1.000
_cell.length_c   1.000
_cell.angle_alpha   90.00
_cell.angle_beta   90.00
_cell.angle_gamma   90.00
#
_symmetry.space_group_name_H-M   'P 1'
#
loop_
_entity.id
_entity.type
_entity.pdbx_description
1 polymer ?
#
loop_
_entity_poly.entity_id
_entity_poly.type
_entity_poly.pdbx_seq_one_letter_code
_entity_poly.pdbx_strand_id
1 'polypeptide(L)' 'MPAASESSCPAEEINRAIRAFLADRDRPLTTAERRVYEELRARWVDAIRRRSGVAGGSSHGPPR' A
#
# COMPACT_ATOMS: atom_id res chain seq x y z
N MET A 1 18.57 -18.31 9.71
CA MET A 1 17.21 -18.87 9.45
C MET A 1 16.19 -17.79 9.79
N PRO A 2 15.19 -17.52 8.95
CA PRO A 2 14.68 -16.17 8.69
C PRO A 2 13.65 -15.71 9.73
N ALA A 3 13.90 -14.57 10.37
CA ALA A 3 12.94 -13.83 11.17
C ALA A 3 12.58 -12.53 10.42
N ALA A 4 11.69 -12.64 9.45
CA ALA A 4 11.06 -11.49 8.78
C ALA A 4 9.55 -11.73 8.60
N SER A 5 8.96 -12.39 9.59
CA SER A 5 7.58 -12.19 10.02
C SER A 5 7.76 -11.32 11.29
N GLU A 6 7.23 -10.13 11.51
CA GLU A 6 6.00 -9.48 11.08
C GLU A 6 6.20 -7.96 11.25
N SER A 7 6.02 -7.20 10.17
CA SER A 7 5.52 -5.81 10.16
C SER A 7 5.58 -5.30 8.72
N SER A 8 5.11 -6.12 7.77
CA SER A 8 4.88 -5.62 6.42
C SER A 8 3.82 -4.54 6.57
N CYS A 9 4.19 -3.27 6.36
CA CYS A 9 3.23 -2.18 6.45
C CYS A 9 2.03 -2.53 5.58
N PRO A 10 0.78 -2.16 5.95
CA PRO A 10 -0.40 -2.49 5.16
C PRO A 10 -0.25 -2.11 3.67
N ALA A 11 0.48 -1.03 3.39
CA ALA A 11 0.82 -0.64 2.03
C ALA A 11 1.75 -1.63 1.30
N GLU A 12 2.73 -2.22 1.97
CA GLU A 12 3.63 -3.20 1.35
C GLU A 12 2.92 -4.51 1.02
N GLU A 13 2.01 -4.95 1.88
CA GLU A 13 1.18 -6.13 1.63
C GLU A 13 0.26 -5.92 0.42
N ILE A 14 -0.41 -4.77 0.34
CA ILE A 14 -1.25 -4.43 -0.82
C ILE A 14 -0.41 -4.31 -2.09
N ASN A 15 0.79 -3.73 -2.02
CA ASN A 15 1.70 -3.64 -3.17
C ASN A 15 2.16 -5.02 -3.65
N ARG A 16 2.42 -5.97 -2.74
CA ARG A 16 2.73 -7.36 -3.11
C ARG A 16 1.55 -8.03 -3.81
N ALA A 17 0.32 -7.82 -3.32
CA ALA A 17 -0.88 -8.34 -3.97
C ALA A 17 -1.06 -7.76 -5.39
N ILE A 18 -0.84 -6.45 -5.57
CA ILE A 18 -0.87 -5.80 -6.89
C ILE A 18 0.19 -6.40 -7.82
N ARG A 19 1.43 -6.57 -7.34
CA ARG A 19 2.52 -7.16 -8.14
C ARG A 19 2.24 -8.60 -8.53
N ALA A 20 1.75 -9.42 -7.61
CA ALA A 20 1.35 -10.79 -7.90
C ALA A 20 0.20 -10.85 -8.92
N PHE A 21 -0.80 -9.98 -8.75
CA PHE A 21 -1.91 -9.85 -9.69
C PHE A 21 -1.45 -9.48 -11.09
N LEU A 22 -0.42 -8.64 -11.23
CA LEU A 22 0.11 -8.23 -12.54
C LEU A 22 1.15 -9.21 -13.10
N ALA A 23 1.91 -9.90 -12.26
CA ALA A 23 3.01 -10.78 -12.67
C ALA A 23 2.54 -12.03 -13.43
N ASP A 24 1.33 -12.51 -13.15
CA ASP A 24 0.75 -13.67 -13.81
C ASP A 24 0.21 -13.36 -15.22
N ARG A 25 0.40 -12.14 -15.72
CA ARG A 25 -0.36 -11.63 -16.87
C ARG A 25 0.54 -11.23 -18.02
N ASP A 26 0.38 -11.93 -19.14
CA ASP A 26 0.92 -11.55 -20.44
C ASP A 26 -0.09 -10.77 -21.31
N ARG A 27 -1.30 -10.52 -20.77
CA ARG A 27 -2.41 -9.88 -21.50
C ARG A 27 -2.94 -8.62 -20.82
N PRO A 28 -3.57 -7.69 -21.58
CA PRO A 28 -4.23 -6.53 -21.02
C PRO A 28 -5.28 -6.89 -19.96
N LEU A 29 -5.49 -6.00 -19.01
CA LEU A 29 -6.55 -6.13 -18.00
C LEU A 29 -7.92 -6.01 -18.66
N THR A 30 -8.81 -6.95 -18.36
CA THR A 30 -10.24 -6.79 -18.68
C THR A 30 -10.85 -5.69 -17.82
N THR A 31 -12.04 -5.21 -18.18
CA THR A 31 -12.76 -4.20 -17.40
C THR A 31 -13.01 -4.62 -15.95
N ALA A 32 -13.29 -5.90 -15.71
CA ALA A 32 -13.50 -6.43 -14.37
C ALA A 32 -12.20 -6.42 -13.55
N GLU A 33 -11.10 -6.85 -14.16
CA GLU A 33 -9.78 -6.89 -13.53
C GLU A 33 -9.21 -5.49 -13.29
N ARG A 34 -9.55 -4.54 -14.16
CA ARG A 34 -9.22 -3.13 -13.96
C ARG A 34 -9.88 -2.57 -12.70
N ARG A 35 -11.15 -2.90 -12.44
CA ARG A 35 -11.83 -2.50 -11.19
C ARG A 35 -11.13 -3.06 -9.95
N VAL A 36 -10.71 -4.33 -9.99
CA VAL A 36 -9.98 -4.96 -8.89
C VAL A 36 -8.63 -4.28 -8.66
N TYR A 37 -7.89 -3.99 -9.74
CA TYR A 37 -6.65 -3.24 -9.66
C TYR A 37 -6.85 -1.82 -9.10
N GLU A 38 -7.89 -1.11 -9.53
CA GLU A 38 -8.20 0.23 -9.05
C GLU A 38 -8.55 0.25 -7.56
N GLU A 39 -9.31 -0.73 -7.08
CA GLU A 39 -9.62 -0.89 -5.66
C GLU A 39 -8.37 -1.15 -4.82
N LEU A 40 -7.53 -2.10 -5.25
CA LEU A 40 -6.26 -2.39 -4.59
C LEU A 40 -5.34 -1.16 -4.57
N ARG A 41 -5.26 -0.44 -5.68
CA ARG A 41 -4.46 0.79 -5.80
C ARG A 41 -4.99 1.89 -4.88
N ALA A 42 -6.31 2.05 -4.76
CA ALA A 42 -6.91 3.02 -3.84
C ALA A 42 -6.56 2.71 -2.37
N ARG A 43 -6.66 1.43 -1.98
CA ARG A 43 -6.30 0.98 -0.63
C ARG A 43 -4.80 1.16 -0.35
N TRP A 44 -3.95 0.92 -1.35
CA TRP A 44 -2.51 1.18 -1.24
C TRP A 44 -2.20 2.66 -0.98
N VAL A 45 -2.80 3.55 -1.77
CA VAL A 45 -2.62 5.01 -1.62
C VAL A 45 -3.09 5.48 -0.25
N ASP A 46 -4.22 4.97 0.25
CA ASP A 46 -4.72 5.30 1.59
C ASP A 46 -3.74 4.84 2.69
N ALA A 47 -3.22 3.62 2.57
CA ALA A 47 -2.23 3.09 3.51
C ALA A 47 -0.92 3.90 3.50
N ILE A 48 -0.45 4.34 2.33
CA ILE A 48 0.72 5.23 2.20
C ILE A 48 0.42 6.59 2.83
N ARG A 49 -0.75 7.17 2.60
CA ARG A 49 -1.16 8.45 3.21
C ARG A 49 -1.18 8.38 4.74
N ARG A 50 -1.73 7.32 5.32
CA ARG A 50 -1.72 7.11 6.78
C ARG A 50 -0.30 6.99 7.32
N ARG A 51 0.60 6.29 6.60
CA ARG A 51 2.02 6.16 6.96
C ARG A 51 2.77 7.50 6.89
N SER A 52 2.48 8.34 5.91
CA SER A 52 3.12 9.66 5.78
C SER A 52 2.53 10.69 6.76
N GLY A 53 1.25 10.56 7.13
CA GLY A 53 0.57 11.44 8.08
C GLY A 53 1.09 11.32 9.52
N VAL A 54 1.58 10.15 9.93
CA VAL A 54 2.20 9.96 11.26
C VAL A 54 3.59 10.59 11.38
N ALA A 55 4.28 10.90 10.27
CA ALA A 55 5.57 11.59 10.29
C ALA A 55 5.46 13.13 10.37
N GLY A 56 4.25 13.69 10.20
CA GLY A 56 3.98 15.14 10.25
C GLY A 56 3.44 15.66 11.59
N GLY A 57 3.16 14.76 12.55
CA GLY A 57 2.58 15.08 13.86
C GLY A 57 3.61 15.15 14.97
N SER A 58 4.70 15.89 14.80
CA SER A 58 5.62 16.23 15.88
C SER A 58 6.24 17.61 15.65
N SER A 59 5.38 18.63 15.50
CA SER A 59 5.77 19.99 15.88
C SER A 59 5.43 20.16 17.36
N HIS A 60 6.43 19.79 18.16
CA HIS A 60 6.57 20.03 19.58
C HIS A 60 6.59 21.53 19.88
N GLY A 61 5.67 22.01 20.73
CA GLY A 61 5.84 23.18 21.59
C GLY A 61 4.88 24.36 21.35
N PRO A 62 4.02 24.73 22.33
CA PRO A 62 3.43 26.08 22.35
C PRO A 62 4.48 27.09 22.87
N PRO A 63 4.65 28.27 22.25
CA PRO A 63 5.35 29.37 22.91
C PRO A 63 4.41 30.01 23.96
N ARG A 64 4.99 30.34 25.10
CA ARG A 64 4.35 30.99 26.26
C ARG A 64 4.00 32.45 25.99
#